data_AF-A0A7V0UK35-F1
#
_entry.id   AF-A0A7V0UK35-F1
#
_cell.length_a   1.000
_cell.length_b   1.000
_cell.length_c   1.000
_cell.angle_alpha   90.00
_cell.angle_beta   90.00
_cell.angle_gamma   90.00
#
_symmetry.space_group_name_H-M   'P 1'
#
loop_
_entity.id
_entity.type
_entity.pdbx_description
1 polymer ?
#
loop_
_entity_poly.entity_id
_entity_poly.type
_entity_poly.pdbx_seq_one_letter_code
_entity_poly.pdbx_strand_id
1 'polypeptide(L)'
;MAFHNGYLYVGNTGSIVRYKYTNGDLQAQGDPEKLLDLPTGGHSTRNIIFNRAGTKMYVAVGSQSNNDAGEDCRRAAILEFNPDGTGYRVYASGIRNPVGLALQPGTDIIWTAVNERDGLGDDLVPDYATSVKDGGFYGWPYSYIGKNYDPRYVGAFPDLVNKAIVPDVLIPSHSAALGVTFYTGTQFPQRYRNGGFVALHGSWNRSVASGYKVIFFPMNNGRPGPIEDFMTGFLVSDGSNGTPLQRWGRPVGVTPSPDGGLLVSDDVGHRIWKVTATR
;
A
#
# COMPACT_ATOMS: atom_id res chain seq x y z
N MET A 1 5.14 5.83 8.56
CA MET A 1 5.41 7.00 9.42
C MET A 1 4.61 8.17 8.90
N ALA A 2 4.25 9.14 9.74
CA ALA A 2 3.54 10.35 9.34
C ALA A 2 3.86 11.52 10.28
N PHE A 3 3.80 12.76 9.77
CA PHE A 3 3.99 13.97 10.57
C PHE A 3 2.64 14.67 10.74
N HIS A 4 2.29 15.05 11.97
CA HIS A 4 1.02 15.72 12.25
C HIS A 4 1.08 16.50 13.57
N ASN A 5 0.66 17.77 13.54
CA ASN A 5 0.52 18.66 14.71
C ASN A 5 1.69 18.63 15.71
N GLY A 6 2.94 18.75 15.22
CA GLY A 6 4.14 18.77 16.07
C GLY A 6 4.60 17.39 16.55
N TYR A 7 4.12 16.32 15.92
CA TYR A 7 4.51 14.95 16.23
C TYR A 7 4.92 14.17 14.98
N LEU A 8 5.90 13.28 15.16
CA LEU A 8 6.24 12.20 14.25
C LEU A 8 5.59 10.91 14.77
N TYR A 9 4.67 10.35 13.99
CA TYR A 9 4.01 9.07 14.24
C TYR A 9 4.77 7.93 13.56
N VAL A 10 5.08 6.89 14.34
CA VAL A 10 5.83 5.71 13.90
C VAL A 10 4.99 4.47 14.15
N GLY A 11 4.81 3.69 13.08
CA GLY A 11 4.16 2.39 13.15
C GLY A 11 5.21 1.30 13.29
N ASN A 12 5.37 0.78 14.50
CA ASN A 12 6.21 -0.38 14.79
C ASN A 12 5.40 -1.66 14.54
N THR A 13 6.07 -2.80 14.40
CA THR A 13 5.41 -4.11 14.21
C THR A 13 4.27 -4.36 15.20
N GLY A 14 4.51 -4.06 16.49
CA GLY A 14 3.57 -4.32 17.58
C GLY A 14 2.93 -3.09 18.20
N SER A 15 3.16 -1.88 17.69
CA SER A 15 2.59 -0.67 18.31
C SER A 15 2.59 0.53 17.39
N ILE A 16 1.71 1.49 17.69
CA ILE A 16 1.84 2.87 17.20
C ILE A 16 2.38 3.72 18.32
N VAL A 17 3.44 4.47 18.02
CA VAL A 17 4.01 5.48 18.92
C VAL A 17 4.09 6.82 18.22
N ARG A 18 4.25 7.89 19.00
CA ARG A 18 4.60 9.20 18.48
C ARG A 18 5.70 9.86 19.29
N TYR A 19 6.45 10.73 18.64
CA TYR A 19 7.51 11.54 19.23
C TYR A 19 7.19 13.00 18.98
N LYS A 20 7.53 13.88 19.92
CA LYS A 20 7.52 15.32 19.64
C LYS A 20 8.51 15.61 18.51
N TYR A 21 8.07 16.45 17.58
CA TYR A 21 8.82 16.75 16.38
C TYR A 21 8.63 18.19 15.96
N THR A 22 9.73 18.91 15.81
CA THR A 22 9.79 20.23 15.17
C THR A 22 10.34 20.07 13.76
N ASN A 23 9.76 20.78 12.79
CA ASN A 23 10.24 20.73 11.41
C ASN A 23 11.73 21.08 11.33
N GLY A 24 12.52 20.17 10.75
CA GLY A 24 13.97 20.29 10.65
C GLY A 24 14.74 19.49 11.70
N ASP A 25 14.06 18.92 12.70
CA ASP A 25 14.69 17.99 13.63
C ASP A 25 15.25 16.78 12.86
N LEU A 26 16.52 16.47 13.13
CA LEU A 26 17.23 15.31 12.59
C LEU A 26 17.19 14.11 13.55
N GLN A 27 16.70 14.31 14.78
CA GLN A 27 16.53 13.29 15.80
C GLN A 27 15.18 13.54 16.50
N ALA A 28 14.46 12.46 16.80
CA ALA A 28 13.20 12.58 17.54
C ALA A 28 13.45 13.07 18.98
N GLN A 29 12.58 13.95 19.49
CA GLN A 29 12.75 14.53 20.82
C GLN A 29 12.04 13.68 21.89
N GLY A 30 12.77 13.37 22.98
CA GLY A 30 12.24 12.66 24.15
C GLY A 30 11.87 11.20 23.91
N ASP A 31 11.24 10.59 24.92
CA ASP A 31 10.77 9.20 24.86
C ASP A 31 9.49 9.08 24.00
N PRO A 32 9.27 7.93 23.33
CA PRO A 32 8.05 7.71 22.56
C PRO A 32 6.81 7.66 23.45
N GLU A 33 5.77 8.38 23.05
CA GLU A 33 4.41 8.21 23.57
C GLU A 33 3.76 7.02 22.84
N LYS A 34 3.55 5.90 23.55
CA LYS A 34 2.83 4.75 22.99
C LYS A 34 1.33 5.03 22.95
N LEU A 35 0.74 4.94 21.76
CA LEU A 35 -0.68 5.20 21.53
C LEU A 35 -1.52 3.92 21.58
N LEU A 36 -1.00 2.83 21.01
CA LEU A 36 -1.74 1.58 20.89
C LEU A 36 -0.80 0.38 20.68
N ASP A 37 -1.17 -0.77 21.23
CA ASP A 37 -0.61 -2.07 20.87
C ASP A 37 -1.30 -2.67 19.63
N LEU A 38 -0.53 -3.30 18.76
CA LEU A 38 -0.96 -3.95 17.53
C LEU A 38 -0.53 -5.42 17.51
N PRO A 39 -1.23 -6.29 16.77
CA PRO A 39 -0.83 -7.68 16.65
C PRO A 39 0.55 -7.82 15.98
N THR A 40 1.35 -8.76 16.46
CA THR A 40 2.71 -9.09 15.98
C THR A 40 2.75 -10.42 15.24
N GLY A 41 3.82 -10.67 14.46
CA GLY A 41 3.94 -11.83 13.55
C GLY A 41 3.50 -11.52 12.11
N GLY A 42 3.81 -12.41 11.17
CA GLY A 42 3.46 -12.27 9.75
C GLY A 42 3.90 -10.94 9.13
N HIS A 43 3.01 -10.29 8.38
CA HIS A 43 3.26 -8.96 7.80
C HIS A 43 3.42 -7.90 8.89
N SER A 44 4.57 -7.23 8.90
CA SER A 44 5.04 -6.39 10.02
C SER A 44 5.00 -4.88 9.77
N THR A 45 4.82 -4.43 8.53
CA THR A 45 4.77 -2.99 8.21
C THR A 45 3.48 -2.35 8.71
N ARG A 46 3.56 -1.10 9.18
CA ARG A 46 2.42 -0.30 9.68
C ARG A 46 2.45 1.10 9.08
N ASN A 47 1.79 1.28 7.94
CA ASN A 47 1.73 2.58 7.29
C ASN A 47 0.65 3.45 7.93
N ILE A 48 0.87 4.77 7.95
CA ILE A 48 0.02 5.74 8.67
C ILE A 48 -0.27 6.91 7.74
N ILE A 49 -1.53 7.30 7.62
CA ILE A 49 -1.96 8.57 7.02
C ILE A 49 -2.98 9.25 7.93
N PHE A 50 -3.20 10.55 7.73
CA PHE A 50 -4.27 11.30 8.38
C PHE A 50 -5.32 11.68 7.34
N ASN A 51 -6.59 11.83 7.76
CA ASN A 51 -7.60 12.50 6.94
C ASN A 51 -7.21 13.98 6.73
N ARG A 52 -7.86 14.66 5.79
CA ARG A 52 -7.52 16.07 5.46
C ARG A 52 -7.71 17.01 6.65
N ALA A 53 -8.71 16.74 7.48
CA ALA A 53 -8.98 17.52 8.68
C ALA A 53 -7.97 17.27 9.82
N GLY A 54 -7.15 16.22 9.73
CA GLY A 54 -6.23 15.81 10.80
C GLY A 54 -6.91 15.24 12.04
N THR A 55 -8.22 15.03 12.00
CA THR A 55 -9.00 14.54 13.15
C THR A 55 -8.98 13.02 13.28
N LYS A 56 -8.55 12.31 12.22
CA LYS A 56 -8.46 10.86 12.16
C LYS A 56 -7.13 10.43 11.55
N MET A 57 -6.55 9.37 12.10
CA MET A 57 -5.45 8.64 11.50
C MET A 57 -5.89 7.24 11.07
N TYR A 58 -5.32 6.76 9.98
CA TYR A 58 -5.56 5.43 9.44
C TYR A 58 -4.27 4.63 9.43
N VAL A 59 -4.35 3.39 9.88
CA VAL A 59 -3.20 2.49 10.03
C VAL A 59 -3.43 1.21 9.26
N ALA A 60 -2.49 0.88 8.39
CA ALA A 60 -2.50 -0.36 7.63
C ALA A 60 -1.90 -1.51 8.45
N VAL A 61 -2.60 -2.65 8.53
CA VAL A 61 -2.14 -3.84 9.27
C VAL A 61 -2.35 -5.09 8.41
N GLY A 62 -1.25 -5.66 7.91
CA GLY A 62 -1.29 -6.89 7.12
C GLY A 62 -1.59 -8.15 7.94
N SER A 63 -1.96 -9.22 7.26
CA SER A 63 -2.27 -10.54 7.82
C SER A 63 -1.08 -11.16 8.56
N GLN A 64 -1.37 -12.08 9.45
CA GLN A 64 -0.39 -12.93 10.11
C GLN A 64 0.08 -14.07 9.20
N SER A 65 -0.79 -14.56 8.33
CA SER A 65 -0.58 -15.72 7.47
C SER A 65 -0.74 -15.38 5.99
N ASN A 66 -0.50 -16.37 5.14
CA ASN A 66 -0.79 -16.24 3.71
C ASN A 66 -2.31 -16.18 3.43
N ASN A 67 -3.09 -17.05 4.08
CA ASN A 67 -4.50 -17.31 3.74
C ASN A 67 -5.28 -17.99 4.87
N ASP A 68 -4.88 -17.85 6.12
CA ASP A 68 -5.56 -18.50 7.25
C ASP A 68 -6.70 -17.62 7.77
N ALA A 69 -7.83 -18.26 8.10
CA ALA A 69 -8.95 -17.62 8.77
C ALA A 69 -8.73 -17.59 10.30
N GLY A 70 -9.51 -16.76 11.00
CA GLY A 70 -9.50 -16.73 12.47
C GLY A 70 -8.37 -15.90 13.10
N GLU A 71 -7.68 -15.08 12.32
CA GLU A 71 -6.71 -14.11 12.85
C GLU A 71 -7.38 -13.01 13.69
N ASP A 72 -6.56 -12.28 14.48
CA ASP A 72 -6.99 -11.06 15.18
C ASP A 72 -7.72 -10.13 14.20
N CYS A 73 -8.88 -9.59 14.57
CA CYS A 73 -9.71 -8.77 13.68
C CYS A 73 -9.03 -7.48 13.20
N ARG A 74 -7.92 -7.08 13.81
CA ARG A 74 -7.05 -5.99 13.37
C ARG A 74 -6.14 -6.35 12.20
N ARG A 75 -6.03 -7.63 11.86
CA ARG A 75 -5.22 -8.14 10.75
C ARG A 75 -5.97 -8.06 9.43
N ALA A 76 -5.19 -7.99 8.35
CA ALA A 76 -5.70 -7.84 6.99
C ALA A 76 -6.72 -6.70 6.88
N ALA A 77 -6.38 -5.56 7.47
CA ALA A 77 -7.29 -4.47 7.72
C ALA A 77 -6.61 -3.10 7.64
N ILE A 78 -7.44 -2.09 7.44
CA ILE A 78 -7.10 -0.70 7.72
C ILE A 78 -7.91 -0.29 8.95
N LEU A 79 -7.22 0.27 9.94
CA LEU A 79 -7.77 0.70 11.22
C LEU A 79 -7.93 2.23 11.21
N GLU A 80 -8.93 2.75 11.90
CA GLU A 80 -9.11 4.20 12.14
C GLU A 80 -8.93 4.49 13.64
N PHE A 81 -8.28 5.62 13.93
CA PHE A 81 -8.08 6.15 15.29
C PHE A 81 -8.20 7.68 15.29
N ASN A 82 -8.39 8.24 16.47
CA ASN A 82 -8.03 9.64 16.75
C ASN A 82 -6.49 9.77 16.86
N PRO A 83 -5.90 10.94 16.58
CA PRO A 83 -4.45 11.17 16.69
C PRO A 83 -3.82 10.91 18.07
N ASP A 84 -4.62 10.85 19.14
CA ASP A 84 -4.18 10.51 20.48
C ASP A 84 -4.25 8.99 20.79
N GLY A 85 -4.64 8.17 19.80
CA GLY A 85 -4.80 6.72 19.95
C GLY A 85 -6.20 6.27 20.38
N THR A 86 -7.10 7.18 20.75
CA THR A 86 -8.47 6.85 21.15
C THR A 86 -9.39 6.60 19.95
N GLY A 87 -10.63 6.19 20.19
CA GLY A 87 -11.65 6.08 19.14
C GLY A 87 -11.35 5.02 18.08
N TYR A 88 -10.62 3.97 18.46
CA TYR A 88 -10.23 2.87 17.60
C TYR A 88 -11.43 2.13 17.00
N ARG A 89 -11.33 1.80 15.70
CA ARG A 89 -12.17 0.81 15.02
C ARG A 89 -11.48 0.18 13.81
N VAL A 90 -12.00 -0.95 13.34
CA VAL A 90 -11.70 -1.47 11.99
C VAL A 90 -12.44 -0.60 10.97
N TYR A 91 -11.70 0.09 10.09
CA TYR A 91 -12.26 0.91 9.02
C TYR A 91 -12.65 0.06 7.82
N ALA A 92 -11.78 -0.86 7.40
CA ALA A 92 -12.02 -1.84 6.34
C ALA A 92 -11.24 -3.13 6.60
N SER A 93 -11.73 -4.25 6.10
CA SER A 93 -11.17 -5.59 6.36
C SER A 93 -11.10 -6.46 5.10
N GLY A 94 -10.49 -7.64 5.23
CA GLY A 94 -10.30 -8.56 4.12
C GLY A 94 -9.31 -8.05 3.07
N ILE A 95 -8.38 -7.20 3.49
CA ILE A 95 -7.31 -6.66 2.67
C ILE A 95 -6.02 -7.32 3.15
N ARG A 96 -5.50 -8.36 2.46
CA ARG A 96 -4.43 -9.23 2.99
C ARG A 96 -3.25 -8.46 3.58
N ASN A 97 -2.63 -7.59 2.80
CA ASN A 97 -1.49 -6.80 3.24
C ASN A 97 -1.53 -5.39 2.61
N PRO A 98 -2.32 -4.45 3.19
CA PRO A 98 -2.36 -3.07 2.74
C PRO A 98 -1.07 -2.39 3.20
N VAL A 99 -0.11 -2.19 2.30
CA VAL A 99 1.18 -1.59 2.68
C VAL A 99 1.15 -0.09 2.41
N GLY A 100 0.80 0.31 1.20
CA GLY A 100 0.74 1.72 0.83
C GLY A 100 -0.58 2.33 1.30
N LEU A 101 -0.54 3.57 1.78
CA LEU A 101 -1.74 4.37 2.04
C LEU A 101 -1.56 5.78 1.48
N ALA A 102 -2.59 6.30 0.82
CA ALA A 102 -2.64 7.68 0.34
C ALA A 102 -4.07 8.23 0.40
N LEU A 103 -4.20 9.55 0.47
CA LEU A 103 -5.48 10.22 0.22
C LEU A 103 -5.59 10.63 -1.24
N GLN A 104 -6.74 10.35 -1.83
CA GLN A 104 -7.07 10.89 -3.15
C GLN A 104 -7.20 12.42 -3.08
N PRO A 105 -6.54 13.18 -3.97
CA PRO A 105 -6.53 14.64 -3.94
C PRO A 105 -7.94 15.24 -3.91
N GLY A 106 -8.12 16.22 -3.03
CA GLY A 106 -9.40 16.93 -2.87
C GLY A 106 -10.50 16.15 -2.12
N THR A 107 -10.22 14.94 -1.63
CA THR A 107 -11.20 14.09 -0.94
C THR A 107 -10.61 13.45 0.33
N ASP A 108 -11.46 12.85 1.15
CA ASP A 108 -11.03 11.96 2.24
C ASP A 108 -11.07 10.47 1.84
N ILE A 109 -11.12 10.16 0.54
CA ILE A 109 -11.06 8.78 0.06
C ILE A 109 -9.63 8.26 0.23
N ILE A 110 -9.50 7.22 1.05
CA ILE A 110 -8.24 6.49 1.25
C ILE A 110 -8.03 5.56 0.06
N TRP A 111 -6.80 5.47 -0.40
CA TRP A 111 -6.33 4.46 -1.33
C TRP A 111 -5.25 3.62 -0.68
N THR A 112 -5.19 2.34 -1.05
CA THR A 112 -4.16 1.43 -0.57
C THR A 112 -3.56 0.60 -1.71
N ALA A 113 -2.28 0.25 -1.57
CA ALA A 113 -1.58 -0.74 -2.39
C ALA A 113 -1.44 -2.05 -1.60
N VAL A 114 -1.78 -3.17 -2.22
CA VAL A 114 -2.00 -4.45 -1.53
C VAL A 114 -1.23 -5.58 -2.18
N ASN A 115 -0.59 -6.39 -1.33
CA ASN A 115 0.01 -7.67 -1.74
C ASN A 115 -0.99 -8.79 -1.47
N GLU A 116 -1.38 -9.51 -2.52
CA GLU A 116 -2.32 -10.63 -2.43
C GLU A 116 -1.65 -11.96 -2.08
N ARG A 117 -2.47 -12.99 -1.89
CA ARG A 117 -2.05 -14.32 -1.43
C ARG A 117 -1.16 -15.05 -2.42
N ASP A 118 -0.25 -15.83 -1.85
CA ASP A 118 0.69 -16.68 -2.55
C ASP A 118 0.11 -18.08 -2.78
N GLY A 119 0.74 -18.82 -3.71
CA GLY A 119 0.53 -20.26 -3.86
C GLY A 119 -0.67 -20.67 -4.73
N LEU A 120 -1.16 -19.77 -5.60
CA LEU A 120 -2.22 -20.05 -6.59
C LEU A 120 -1.71 -19.99 -8.04
N GLY A 121 -0.39 -20.09 -8.23
CA GLY A 121 0.28 -20.06 -9.53
C GLY A 121 0.81 -18.68 -9.91
N ASP A 122 1.38 -18.57 -11.11
CA ASP A 122 2.08 -17.35 -11.55
C ASP A 122 1.15 -16.16 -11.84
N ASP A 123 -0.10 -16.46 -12.20
CA ASP A 123 -1.04 -15.46 -12.72
C ASP A 123 -2.24 -15.24 -11.78
N LEU A 124 -2.28 -15.93 -10.63
CA LEU A 124 -3.23 -15.67 -9.56
C LEU A 124 -2.52 -15.62 -8.20
N VAL A 125 -2.85 -14.69 -7.30
CA VAL A 125 -3.90 -13.66 -7.41
C VAL A 125 -3.26 -12.30 -7.73
N PRO A 126 -3.87 -11.45 -8.57
CA PRO A 126 -3.34 -10.11 -8.84
C PRO A 126 -3.24 -9.30 -7.55
N ASP A 127 -2.11 -8.60 -7.41
CA ASP A 127 -2.00 -7.49 -6.49
C ASP A 127 -2.94 -6.36 -6.95
N TYR A 128 -3.13 -5.35 -6.11
CA TYR A 128 -4.00 -4.24 -6.51
C TYR A 128 -3.68 -2.93 -5.79
N ALA A 129 -4.17 -1.86 -6.41
CA ALA A 129 -4.40 -0.58 -5.75
C ALA A 129 -5.90 -0.27 -5.78
N THR A 130 -6.47 0.21 -4.68
CA THR A 130 -7.92 0.44 -4.60
C THR A 130 -8.28 1.54 -3.61
N SER A 131 -9.39 2.22 -3.90
CA SER A 131 -10.12 3.06 -2.96
C SER A 131 -10.73 2.21 -1.83
N VAL A 132 -10.66 2.71 -0.61
CA VAL A 132 -11.07 2.00 0.60
C VAL A 132 -12.38 2.55 1.12
N LYS A 133 -13.40 1.68 1.19
CA LYS A 133 -14.74 2.03 1.70
C LYS A 133 -14.83 1.74 3.19
N ASP A 134 -15.45 2.66 3.93
CA ASP A 134 -15.80 2.44 5.33
C ASP A 134 -16.72 1.21 5.47
N GLY A 135 -16.36 0.28 6.35
CA GLY A 135 -17.01 -1.01 6.54
C GLY A 135 -16.80 -2.00 5.39
N GLY A 136 -15.93 -1.67 4.43
CA GLY A 136 -15.68 -2.49 3.24
C GLY A 136 -14.97 -3.80 3.56
N PHE A 137 -15.33 -4.86 2.83
CA PHE A 137 -14.66 -6.16 2.86
C PHE A 137 -14.07 -6.49 1.48
N TYR A 138 -12.80 -6.82 1.41
CA TYR A 138 -12.06 -6.98 0.13
C TYR A 138 -11.71 -8.44 -0.21
N GLY A 139 -12.33 -9.39 0.48
CA GLY A 139 -12.33 -10.80 0.11
C GLY A 139 -11.43 -11.69 0.95
N TRP A 140 -10.25 -11.23 1.36
CA TRP A 140 -9.33 -12.08 2.12
C TRP A 140 -9.93 -12.54 3.47
N PRO A 141 -9.76 -13.81 3.90
CA PRO A 141 -9.08 -14.90 3.19
C PRO A 141 -10.01 -15.73 2.28
N TYR A 142 -11.32 -15.47 2.28
CA TYR A 142 -12.34 -16.33 1.69
C TYR A 142 -12.48 -16.21 0.17
N SER A 143 -12.19 -15.04 -0.40
CA SER A 143 -12.31 -14.76 -1.82
C SER A 143 -11.25 -13.78 -2.31
N TYR A 144 -11.12 -13.65 -3.63
CA TYR A 144 -10.26 -12.68 -4.29
C TYR A 144 -10.98 -12.05 -5.49
N ILE A 145 -10.63 -10.80 -5.80
CA ILE A 145 -11.23 -10.01 -6.90
C ILE A 145 -12.77 -10.08 -6.83
N GLY A 146 -13.32 -9.71 -5.66
CA GLY A 146 -14.75 -9.87 -5.38
C GLY A 146 -15.12 -11.30 -4.99
N LYS A 147 -16.01 -11.93 -5.76
CA LYS A 147 -16.73 -13.15 -5.36
C LYS A 147 -16.01 -14.47 -5.70
N ASN A 148 -14.81 -14.42 -6.26
CA ASN A 148 -14.09 -15.66 -6.62
C ASN A 148 -13.60 -16.31 -5.33
N TYR A 149 -14.20 -17.44 -4.96
CA TYR A 149 -13.78 -18.18 -3.78
C TYR A 149 -12.30 -18.56 -3.87
N ASP A 150 -11.62 -18.41 -2.74
CA ASP A 150 -10.37 -19.11 -2.53
C ASP A 150 -10.67 -20.63 -2.52
N PRO A 151 -9.93 -21.47 -3.27
CA PRO A 151 -10.20 -22.91 -3.35
C PRO A 151 -10.24 -23.63 -1.99
N ARG A 152 -9.59 -23.07 -0.97
CA ARG A 152 -9.54 -23.63 0.39
C ARG A 152 -10.81 -23.36 1.19
N TYR A 153 -11.64 -22.40 0.76
CA TYR A 153 -12.80 -21.89 1.49
C TYR A 153 -14.09 -21.91 0.68
N VAL A 154 -14.18 -22.76 -0.36
CA VAL A 154 -15.38 -22.86 -1.20
C VAL A 154 -16.62 -23.11 -0.33
N GLY A 155 -17.60 -22.20 -0.44
CA GLY A 155 -18.86 -22.26 0.30
C GLY A 155 -18.82 -21.67 1.73
N ALA A 156 -17.64 -21.27 2.23
CA ALA A 156 -17.53 -20.63 3.54
C ALA A 156 -17.95 -19.15 3.48
N PHE A 157 -18.75 -18.71 4.47
CA PHE A 157 -19.20 -17.32 4.59
C PHE A 157 -19.79 -16.70 3.31
N PRO A 158 -20.83 -17.32 2.71
CA PRO A 158 -21.38 -16.89 1.42
C PRO A 158 -21.86 -15.43 1.44
N ASP A 159 -22.43 -14.95 2.55
CA ASP A 159 -22.86 -13.56 2.68
C ASP A 159 -21.68 -12.57 2.60
N LEU A 160 -20.54 -12.96 3.18
CA LEU A 160 -19.33 -12.15 3.20
C LEU A 160 -18.65 -12.12 1.82
N VAL A 161 -18.55 -13.28 1.16
CA VAL A 161 -18.03 -13.37 -0.22
C VAL A 161 -18.95 -12.63 -1.19
N ASN A 162 -20.27 -12.69 -1.01
CA ASN A 162 -21.24 -11.99 -1.86
C ASN A 162 -21.15 -10.47 -1.79
N LYS A 163 -20.63 -9.90 -0.68
CA LYS A 163 -20.40 -8.47 -0.53
C LYS A 163 -18.95 -8.04 -0.74
N ALA A 164 -18.05 -8.97 -1.06
CA ALA A 164 -16.64 -8.68 -1.29
C ALA A 164 -16.47 -7.69 -2.45
N ILE A 165 -15.69 -6.64 -2.20
CA ILE A 165 -15.46 -5.55 -3.13
C ILE A 165 -14.38 -5.97 -4.14
N VAL A 166 -14.65 -5.73 -5.42
CA VAL A 166 -13.65 -5.86 -6.49
C VAL A 166 -12.70 -4.66 -6.40
N PRO A 167 -11.37 -4.87 -6.33
CA PRO A 167 -10.40 -3.77 -6.32
C PRO A 167 -10.44 -2.93 -7.59
N ASP A 168 -10.14 -1.63 -7.47
CA ASP A 168 -10.27 -0.68 -8.58
C ASP A 168 -9.19 -0.81 -9.66
N VAL A 169 -7.94 -1.15 -9.27
CA VAL A 169 -6.80 -1.30 -10.17
C VAL A 169 -6.13 -2.64 -9.90
N LEU A 170 -6.27 -3.58 -10.83
CA LEU A 170 -5.57 -4.86 -10.78
C LEU A 170 -4.14 -4.70 -11.32
N ILE A 171 -3.19 -5.24 -10.58
CA ILE A 171 -1.75 -5.20 -10.86
C ILE A 171 -1.32 -6.65 -11.11
N PRO A 172 -0.36 -6.90 -12.02
CA PRO A 172 0.09 -8.27 -12.28
C PRO A 172 0.45 -9.01 -10.98
N SER A 173 0.02 -10.27 -10.89
CA SER A 173 0.23 -11.13 -9.72
C SER A 173 1.69 -11.13 -9.29
N HIS A 174 1.91 -11.13 -7.97
CA HIS A 174 3.23 -11.14 -7.33
C HIS A 174 4.07 -9.88 -7.55
N SER A 175 3.52 -8.78 -8.09
CA SER A 175 4.29 -7.55 -8.32
C SER A 175 4.77 -6.85 -7.05
N ALA A 176 4.26 -7.24 -5.88
CA ALA A 176 4.50 -6.69 -4.57
C ALA A 176 4.26 -5.18 -4.49
N ALA A 177 3.00 -4.76 -4.62
CA ALA A 177 2.63 -3.34 -4.55
C ALA A 177 2.80 -2.76 -3.13
N LEU A 178 3.78 -1.88 -2.91
CA LEU A 178 4.14 -1.38 -1.56
C LEU A 178 3.78 0.09 -1.32
N GLY A 179 4.09 0.97 -2.27
CA GLY A 179 3.85 2.40 -2.14
C GLY A 179 2.73 2.85 -3.05
N VAL A 180 1.88 3.78 -2.59
CA VAL A 180 0.92 4.49 -3.43
C VAL A 180 0.94 5.96 -3.09
N THR A 181 0.84 6.83 -4.09
CA THR A 181 0.62 8.27 -3.91
C THR A 181 -0.16 8.83 -5.10
N PHE A 182 -0.74 10.01 -4.94
CA PHE A 182 -1.24 10.79 -6.05
C PHE A 182 -0.33 11.99 -6.32
N TYR A 183 -0.19 12.36 -7.59
CA TYR A 183 0.65 13.48 -7.97
C TYR A 183 -0.13 14.80 -7.98
N THR A 184 0.20 15.68 -7.05
CA THR A 184 -0.44 17.00 -6.89
C THR A 184 0.45 18.15 -7.38
N GLY A 185 1.66 17.84 -7.85
CA GLY A 185 2.58 18.82 -8.42
C GLY A 185 2.18 19.28 -9.83
N THR A 186 2.93 20.26 -10.34
CA THR A 186 2.70 20.84 -11.68
C THR A 186 3.88 20.66 -12.63
N GLN A 187 5.01 20.12 -12.15
CA GLN A 187 6.22 19.93 -12.94
C GLN A 187 6.02 18.88 -14.04
N PHE A 188 5.34 17.77 -13.75
CA PHE A 188 5.05 16.75 -14.74
C PHE A 188 3.94 17.21 -15.70
N PRO A 189 3.90 16.65 -16.92
CA PRO A 189 2.83 16.88 -17.89
C PRO A 189 1.44 16.72 -17.28
N GLN A 190 0.46 17.47 -17.81
CA GLN A 190 -0.90 17.52 -17.27
C GLN A 190 -1.55 16.14 -17.07
N ARG A 191 -1.23 15.17 -17.94
CA ARG A 191 -1.77 13.80 -17.84
C ARG A 191 -1.43 13.08 -16.53
N TYR A 192 -0.35 13.45 -15.84
CA TYR A 192 0.05 12.85 -14.58
C TYR A 192 -0.62 13.51 -13.36
N ARG A 193 -1.17 14.72 -13.53
CA ARG A 193 -1.76 15.49 -12.43
C ARG A 193 -3.02 14.79 -11.92
N ASN A 194 -3.10 14.65 -10.60
CA ASN A 194 -4.12 13.91 -9.85
C ASN A 194 -4.21 12.40 -10.18
N GLY A 195 -3.29 11.85 -10.98
CA GLY A 195 -3.20 10.42 -11.20
C GLY A 195 -2.41 9.71 -10.09
N GLY A 196 -2.60 8.40 -9.99
CA GLY A 196 -1.98 7.54 -8.99
C GLY A 196 -0.66 6.97 -9.47
N PHE A 197 0.31 6.87 -8.58
CA PHE A 197 1.60 6.19 -8.78
C PHE A 197 1.72 5.06 -7.77
N VAL A 198 2.15 3.89 -8.22
CA VAL A 198 2.34 2.71 -7.36
C VAL A 198 3.73 2.14 -7.54
N ALA A 199 4.46 1.98 -6.44
CA ALA A 199 5.76 1.31 -6.43
C ALA A 199 5.57 -0.21 -6.28
N LEU A 200 6.08 -0.94 -7.27
CA LEU A 200 6.01 -2.40 -7.35
C LEU A 200 7.38 -2.98 -7.01
N HIS A 201 7.51 -3.54 -5.82
CA HIS A 201 8.77 -4.02 -5.27
C HIS A 201 9.31 -5.25 -6.00
N GLY A 202 8.42 -6.00 -6.64
CA GLY A 202 8.75 -7.10 -7.53
C GLY A 202 8.62 -8.49 -6.92
N SER A 203 8.36 -9.47 -7.78
CA SER A 203 8.04 -10.84 -7.39
C SER A 203 9.22 -11.63 -6.84
N TRP A 204 8.93 -12.49 -5.88
CA TRP A 204 9.81 -13.59 -5.45
C TRP A 204 9.20 -14.98 -5.75
N ASN A 205 7.88 -15.07 -5.93
CA ASN A 205 7.11 -16.30 -6.07
C ASN A 205 6.44 -16.43 -7.45
N ARG A 206 7.17 -16.11 -8.51
CA ARG A 206 6.71 -16.19 -9.91
C ARG A 206 7.83 -16.66 -10.83
N SER A 207 7.53 -17.51 -11.81
CA SER A 207 8.54 -18.07 -12.72
C SER A 207 9.22 -17.01 -13.61
N VAL A 208 8.43 -16.10 -14.16
CA VAL A 208 8.90 -14.88 -14.84
C VAL A 208 8.61 -13.70 -13.93
N ALA A 209 9.58 -12.84 -13.70
CA ALA A 209 9.45 -11.74 -12.76
C ALA A 209 8.36 -10.74 -13.18
N SER A 210 7.60 -10.26 -12.20
CA SER A 210 6.65 -9.15 -12.33
C SER A 210 7.00 -8.03 -11.34
N GLY A 211 6.52 -6.80 -11.60
CA GLY A 211 6.82 -5.62 -10.78
C GLY A 211 8.18 -4.98 -11.11
N TYR A 212 8.98 -4.66 -10.09
CA TYR A 212 10.28 -4.01 -10.20
C TYR A 212 10.24 -2.69 -10.99
N LYS A 213 9.23 -1.86 -10.69
CA LYS A 213 8.97 -0.62 -11.40
C LYS A 213 8.04 0.29 -10.60
N VAL A 214 7.92 1.54 -11.03
CA VAL A 214 6.80 2.39 -10.67
C VAL A 214 5.82 2.40 -11.82
N ILE A 215 4.55 2.12 -11.54
CA ILE A 215 3.44 2.27 -12.49
C ILE A 215 2.65 3.55 -12.19
N PHE A 216 1.92 4.00 -13.19
CA PHE A 216 0.99 5.13 -13.13
C PHE A 216 -0.40 4.69 -13.59
N PHE A 217 -1.45 5.26 -13.01
CA PHE A 217 -2.79 5.22 -13.60
C PHE A 217 -3.42 6.62 -13.57
N PRO A 218 -4.04 7.09 -14.67
CA PRO A 218 -4.75 8.36 -14.67
C PRO A 218 -6.03 8.26 -13.85
N MET A 219 -6.49 9.38 -13.30
CA MET A 219 -7.79 9.48 -12.63
C MET A 219 -8.73 10.36 -13.43
N ASN A 220 -9.88 9.83 -13.82
CA ASN A 220 -10.92 10.55 -14.54
C ASN A 220 -12.23 10.49 -13.74
N ASN A 221 -12.71 11.64 -13.27
CA ASN A 221 -13.94 11.74 -12.46
C ASN A 221 -13.99 10.74 -11.29
N GLY A 222 -12.87 10.61 -10.56
CA GLY A 222 -12.75 9.71 -9.42
C GLY A 222 -12.59 8.23 -9.76
N ARG A 223 -12.44 7.86 -11.04
CA ARG A 223 -12.20 6.48 -11.48
C ARG A 223 -10.79 6.33 -12.07
N PRO A 224 -10.07 5.24 -11.76
CA PRO A 224 -8.77 4.98 -12.38
C PRO A 224 -8.93 4.53 -13.83
N GLY A 225 -7.99 4.93 -14.67
CA GLY A 225 -7.79 4.37 -16.00
C GLY A 225 -6.79 3.20 -16.00
N PRO A 226 -6.39 2.72 -17.20
CA PRO A 226 -5.41 1.66 -17.34
C PRO A 226 -4.06 2.01 -16.70
N ILE A 227 -3.35 0.99 -16.21
CA ILE A 227 -1.99 1.15 -15.70
C ILE A 227 -0.99 1.33 -16.85
N GLU A 228 0.02 2.14 -16.61
CA GLU A 228 1.13 2.42 -17.53
C GLU A 228 2.45 2.32 -16.77
N ASP A 229 3.50 1.84 -17.43
CA ASP A 229 4.85 1.88 -16.88
C ASP A 229 5.33 3.34 -16.78
N PHE A 230 5.86 3.74 -15.62
CA PHE A 230 6.37 5.09 -15.39
C PHE A 230 7.89 5.13 -15.17
N MET A 231 8.39 4.33 -14.22
CA MET A 231 9.82 4.22 -13.94
C MET A 231 10.21 2.74 -13.97
N THR A 232 10.92 2.34 -15.01
CA THR A 232 11.34 0.95 -15.24
C THR A 232 12.85 0.85 -15.23
N GLY A 233 13.36 -0.35 -15.51
CA GLY A 233 14.79 -0.62 -15.65
C GLY A 233 15.44 -1.24 -14.44
N PHE A 234 14.73 -1.47 -13.32
CA PHE A 234 15.27 -2.10 -12.10
C PHE A 234 15.62 -3.59 -12.27
N LEU A 235 15.03 -4.25 -13.26
CA LEU A 235 15.38 -5.61 -13.68
C LEU A 235 16.47 -5.59 -14.74
N VAL A 236 17.49 -6.44 -14.55
CA VAL A 236 18.49 -6.80 -15.56
C VAL A 236 18.03 -8.03 -16.34
N SER A 237 17.44 -8.99 -15.63
CA SER A 237 16.91 -10.24 -16.17
C SER A 237 15.68 -10.62 -15.37
N ASP A 238 14.58 -10.91 -16.05
CA ASP A 238 13.28 -11.26 -15.46
C ASP A 238 13.15 -12.76 -15.18
N GLY A 239 14.19 -13.56 -15.40
CA GLY A 239 14.10 -15.00 -15.22
C GLY A 239 13.55 -15.76 -16.43
N SER A 240 13.18 -15.07 -17.51
CA SER A 240 12.66 -15.70 -18.71
C SER A 240 13.73 -16.55 -19.42
N ASN A 241 13.29 -17.54 -20.20
CA ASN A 241 14.14 -18.38 -21.03
C ASN A 241 15.28 -19.10 -20.26
N GLY A 242 15.06 -19.41 -18.98
CA GLY A 242 16.04 -20.09 -18.12
C GLY A 242 17.21 -19.19 -17.67
N THR A 243 17.14 -17.89 -17.91
CA THR A 243 18.11 -16.94 -17.36
C THR A 243 17.86 -16.77 -15.86
N PRO A 244 18.89 -16.59 -15.01
CA PRO A 244 18.66 -16.24 -13.62
C PRO A 244 18.01 -14.86 -13.49
N LEU A 245 17.06 -14.71 -12.57
CA LEU A 245 16.52 -13.39 -12.21
C LEU A 245 17.65 -12.52 -11.66
N GLN A 246 17.82 -11.34 -12.25
CA GLN A 246 18.80 -10.35 -11.80
C GLN A 246 18.18 -8.97 -11.74
N ARG A 247 18.46 -8.25 -10.66
CA ARG A 247 17.92 -6.93 -10.34
C ARG A 247 19.00 -6.10 -9.67
N TRP A 248 18.90 -4.78 -9.79
CA TRP A 248 19.80 -3.85 -9.10
C TRP A 248 19.07 -2.91 -8.14
N GLY A 249 17.73 -2.93 -8.13
CA GLY A 249 16.92 -2.20 -7.16
C GLY A 249 15.50 -2.75 -7.06
N ARG A 250 14.77 -2.30 -6.04
CA ARG A 250 13.37 -2.64 -5.77
C ARG A 250 12.64 -1.41 -5.19
N PRO A 251 11.75 -0.76 -5.94
CA PRO A 251 11.08 0.44 -5.46
C PRO A 251 10.09 0.13 -4.32
N VAL A 252 10.06 0.96 -3.29
CA VAL A 252 9.22 0.77 -2.08
C VAL A 252 8.23 1.93 -1.91
N GLY A 253 8.73 3.12 -1.57
CA GLY A 253 7.92 4.30 -1.32
C GLY A 253 7.96 5.24 -2.52
N VAL A 254 6.85 5.93 -2.76
CA VAL A 254 6.75 6.95 -3.82
C VAL A 254 6.01 8.15 -3.25
N THR A 255 6.56 9.37 -3.45
CA THR A 255 5.95 10.60 -2.94
C THR A 255 6.37 11.83 -3.76
N PRO A 256 5.48 12.81 -4.00
CA PRO A 256 5.87 14.08 -4.62
C PRO A 256 6.89 14.83 -3.75
N SER A 257 7.90 15.43 -4.38
CA SER A 257 8.79 16.38 -3.70
C SER A 257 8.19 17.80 -3.70
N PRO A 258 8.61 18.68 -2.76
CA PRO A 258 8.11 20.06 -2.69
C PRO A 258 8.31 20.88 -3.97
N ASP A 259 9.33 20.59 -4.76
CA ASP A 259 9.61 21.25 -6.04
C ASP A 259 8.87 20.59 -7.23
N GLY A 260 7.94 19.68 -6.96
CA GLY A 260 7.08 19.06 -7.95
C GLY A 260 7.68 17.85 -8.67
N GLY A 261 8.86 17.38 -8.27
CA GLY A 261 9.38 16.08 -8.72
C GLY A 261 8.67 14.92 -8.03
N LEU A 262 9.13 13.69 -8.32
CA LEU A 262 8.68 12.48 -7.64
C LEU A 262 9.88 11.77 -7.01
N LEU A 263 9.83 11.50 -5.72
CA LEU A 263 10.82 10.71 -5.00
C LEU A 263 10.39 9.25 -4.96
N VAL A 264 11.34 8.35 -5.21
CA VAL A 264 11.12 6.90 -5.15
C VAL A 264 12.23 6.28 -4.29
N SER A 265 11.87 5.59 -3.21
CA SER A 265 12.86 4.86 -2.40
C SER A 265 13.11 3.46 -2.96
N ASP A 266 14.35 3.01 -2.86
CA ASP A 266 14.83 1.72 -3.33
C ASP A 266 15.66 1.08 -2.22
N ASP A 267 15.10 0.05 -1.57
CA ASP A 267 15.68 -0.57 -0.37
C ASP A 267 16.84 -1.51 -0.70
N VAL A 268 16.77 -2.23 -1.83
CA VAL A 268 17.85 -3.11 -2.32
C VAL A 268 18.99 -2.31 -2.93
N GLY A 269 18.68 -1.26 -3.70
CA GLY A 269 19.69 -0.39 -4.30
C GLY A 269 20.29 0.62 -3.32
N HIS A 270 19.73 0.75 -2.12
CA HIS A 270 20.09 1.73 -1.08
C HIS A 270 20.08 3.17 -1.59
N ARG A 271 19.03 3.56 -2.33
CA ARG A 271 18.94 4.84 -3.04
C ARG A 271 17.59 5.51 -2.85
N ILE A 272 17.61 6.84 -2.96
CA ILE A 272 16.42 7.63 -3.23
C ILE A 272 16.57 8.23 -4.63
N TRP A 273 15.65 7.87 -5.52
CA TRP A 273 15.57 8.43 -6.86
C TRP A 273 14.71 9.68 -6.85
N LYS A 274 15.07 10.64 -7.68
CA LYS A 274 14.22 11.81 -7.96
C LYS A 274 13.95 11.87 -9.46
N VAL A 275 12.68 11.75 -9.83
CA VAL A 275 12.22 11.90 -11.21
C VAL A 275 11.72 13.32 -11.40
N THR A 276 12.24 14.00 -12.41
CA THR A 276 11.88 15.37 -12.79
C THR A 276 11.49 15.41 -14.26
N ALA A 277 10.55 16.27 -14.62
CA ALA A 277 10.27 16.56 -16.02
C ALA A 277 11.10 17.77 -16.45
N THR A 278 11.84 17.64 -17.54
CA THR A 278 12.41 18.79 -18.22
C THR A 278 11.29 19.61 -18.83
N ARG A 279 11.35 20.94 -18.63
CA ARG A 279 10.41 21.88 -19.24
C ARG A 279 10.55 21.90 -20.75
#